data_AF-A0A3M6R4K7-F1
#
_entry.id   AF-A0A3M6R4K7-F1
#
_cell.length_a   1.000
_cell.length_b   1.000
_cell.length_c   1.000
_cell.angle_alpha   90.00
_cell.angle_beta   90.00
_cell.angle_gamma   90.00
#
_symmetry.space_group_name_H-M   'P 1'
#
loop_
_entity.id
_entity.type
_entity.pdbx_description
1 polymer ?
#
loop_
_entity_poly.entity_id
_entity_poly.type
_entity_poly.pdbx_seq_one_letter_code
_entity_poly.pdbx_strand_id
1 'polypeptide(L)'
;MNTRLDTSPKTARLFVAGGSQAVRLPAEFRFEGTEVLIRRDPCSGDVVLSPVTRKSWASFVALRERMRAELRAEGLDDYLLERNQATQGPRDPFEGWSEGRVEGEGTR
;
A
#
# COMPACT_ATOMS: atom_id res chain seq x y z
N MET A 1 0.99 -26.86 22.81
CA MET A 1 -0.22 -27.15 22.01
C MET A 1 0.05 -26.66 20.60
N ASN A 2 0.41 -27.57 19.68
CA ASN A 2 0.73 -27.20 18.30
C ASN A 2 -0.56 -27.17 17.48
N THR A 3 -1.04 -25.96 17.15
CA THR A 3 -2.13 -25.77 16.19
C THR A 3 -1.57 -26.06 14.80
N ARG A 4 -1.78 -27.28 14.29
CA ARG A 4 -1.64 -27.52 12.85
C ARG A 4 -2.74 -26.72 12.18
N LEU A 5 -2.36 -25.70 11.41
CA LEU A 5 -3.27 -25.05 10.48
C LEU A 5 -3.67 -26.10 9.45
N ASP A 6 -4.93 -26.51 9.43
CA ASP A 6 -5.48 -27.33 8.34
C ASP A 6 -5.60 -26.43 7.12
N THR A 7 -4.60 -26.51 6.24
CA THR A 7 -4.50 -25.71 5.01
C THR A 7 -5.23 -26.35 3.83
N SER A 8 -6.19 -27.26 4.08
CA SER A 8 -6.97 -27.86 3.00
C SER A 8 -8.02 -26.86 2.50
N PRO A 9 -8.12 -26.59 1.19
CA PRO A 9 -9.07 -25.60 0.66
C PRO A 9 -10.51 -26.01 0.98
N LYS A 10 -11.27 -25.09 1.58
CA LYS A 10 -12.70 -25.27 1.85
C LYS A 10 -13.50 -24.69 0.69
N THR A 11 -14.52 -25.44 0.24
CA THR A 11 -15.44 -24.95 -0.78
C THR A 11 -16.55 -24.11 -0.14
N ALA A 12 -16.93 -23.02 -0.80
CA ALA A 12 -18.05 -22.18 -0.39
C ALA A 12 -19.15 -22.23 -1.46
N ARG A 13 -20.40 -22.02 -1.05
CA ARG A 13 -21.52 -22.02 -2.00
C ARG A 13 -21.63 -20.67 -2.71
N LEU A 14 -21.77 -20.72 -4.03
CA LEU A 14 -22.13 -19.58 -4.86
C LEU A 14 -23.65 -19.52 -5.01
N PHE A 15 -24.19 -18.31 -5.01
CA PHE A 15 -25.62 -18.05 -5.24
C PHE A 15 -25.82 -16.71 -5.93
N VAL A 16 -27.04 -16.46 -6.42
CA VAL A 16 -27.41 -15.18 -7.04
C VAL A 16 -28.17 -14.32 -6.02
N ALA A 17 -27.81 -13.05 -5.92
CA ALA A 17 -28.46 -12.06 -5.08
C ALA A 17 -28.66 -10.76 -5.87
N GLY A 18 -29.91 -10.37 -6.14
CA GLY A 18 -30.22 -9.13 -6.84
C GLY A 18 -29.57 -9.01 -8.22
N GLY A 19 -29.49 -10.11 -8.97
CA GLY A 19 -28.81 -10.17 -10.28
C GLY A 19 -27.28 -10.25 -10.23
N SER A 20 -26.68 -10.18 -9.03
CA SER A 20 -25.25 -10.33 -8.82
C SER A 20 -24.89 -11.73 -8.31
N GLN A 21 -23.65 -12.18 -8.55
CA GLN A 21 -23.11 -13.40 -7.96
C GLN A 21 -22.59 -13.11 -6.54
N ALA A 22 -22.89 -13.99 -5.59
CA ALA A 22 -22.48 -13.88 -4.20
C ALA A 22 -21.89 -15.20 -3.67
N VAL A 23 -21.00 -15.10 -2.67
CA VAL A 23 -20.38 -16.23 -1.98
C VAL A 23 -20.95 -16.32 -0.57
N ARG A 24 -21.42 -17.49 -0.16
CA ARG A 24 -21.80 -17.74 1.24
C ARG A 24 -20.57 -18.16 2.05
N LEU A 25 -20.01 -17.21 2.80
CA LEU A 25 -18.84 -17.47 3.64
C LEU A 25 -19.20 -18.42 4.82
N PRO A 26 -18.47 -19.53 5.00
CA PRO A 26 -18.54 -20.35 6.22
C PRO A 26 -18.18 -19.53 7.46
N ALA A 27 -18.56 -20.01 8.64
CA ALA A 27 -18.45 -19.25 9.89
C ALA A 27 -17.00 -18.83 10.20
N GLU A 28 -16.05 -19.72 9.92
CA GLU A 28 -14.61 -19.52 10.13
C GLU A 28 -13.97 -18.50 9.18
N PHE A 29 -14.64 -18.15 8.07
CA PHE A 29 -14.16 -17.16 7.09
C PHE A 29 -14.96 -15.85 7.10
N ARG A 30 -15.79 -15.62 8.12
CA ARG A 30 -16.56 -14.38 8.23
C ARG A 30 -15.63 -13.20 8.52
N PHE A 31 -15.90 -12.08 7.87
CA PHE A 31 -15.24 -10.81 8.14
C PHE A 31 -16.02 -10.02 9.20
N GLU A 32 -15.30 -9.21 9.97
CA GLU A 32 -15.90 -8.18 10.81
C GLU A 32 -16.32 -6.98 9.96
N GLY A 33 -17.44 -6.34 10.31
CA GLY A 33 -17.97 -5.17 9.60
C GLY A 33 -18.90 -5.52 8.42
N THR A 34 -19.06 -4.56 7.50
CA THR A 34 -20.04 -4.63 6.40
C THR A 34 -19.41 -4.66 5.00
N GLU A 35 -18.10 -4.44 4.91
CA GLU A 35 -17.39 -4.25 3.65
C GLU A 35 -16.06 -5.00 3.64
N VAL A 36 -15.64 -5.42 2.45
CA VAL A 36 -14.36 -6.07 2.18
C VAL A 36 -13.71 -5.44 0.95
N LEU A 37 -12.38 -5.41 0.94
CA LEU A 37 -11.62 -5.11 -0.26
C LEU A 37 -11.61 -6.34 -1.16
N ILE A 38 -11.81 -6.14 -2.46
CA ILE A 38 -11.74 -7.18 -3.47
C ILE A 38 -10.63 -6.84 -4.48
N ARG A 39 -9.77 -7.81 -4.77
CA ARG A 39 -8.82 -7.73 -5.88
C ARG A 39 -8.76 -9.05 -6.62
N ARG A 40 -8.38 -8.98 -7.89
CA ARG A 40 -7.98 -10.16 -8.64
C ARG A 40 -6.46 -10.23 -8.68
N ASP A 41 -5.91 -11.37 -8.32
CA ASP A 41 -4.50 -11.64 -8.48
C ASP A 41 -4.17 -11.83 -9.97
N PRO A 42 -3.24 -11.05 -10.55
CA PRO A 42 -2.99 -11.10 -11.99
C PRO A 42 -2.28 -12.37 -12.44
N CYS A 43 -1.54 -13.04 -11.54
CA CYS A 43 -0.77 -14.24 -11.90
C CYS A 43 -1.61 -15.51 -11.80
N SER A 44 -2.33 -15.68 -10.69
CA SER A 44 -3.18 -16.86 -10.44
C SER A 44 -4.61 -16.72 -10.99
N GLY A 45 -5.09 -15.48 -11.15
CA GLY A 45 -6.48 -15.20 -11.46
C GLY A 45 -7.41 -15.25 -10.24
N ASP A 46 -6.88 -15.54 -9.05
CA ASP A 46 -7.64 -15.71 -7.81
C ASP A 46 -8.33 -14.41 -7.39
N VAL A 47 -9.54 -14.54 -6.86
CA VAL A 47 -10.26 -13.42 -6.24
C VAL A 47 -9.92 -13.41 -4.75
N VAL A 48 -9.20 -12.37 -4.32
CA VAL A 48 -8.77 -12.21 -2.94
C VAL A 48 -9.66 -11.19 -2.26
N LEU A 49 -10.27 -11.61 -1.15
CA LEU A 49 -11.04 -10.75 -0.25
C LEU A 49 -10.17 -10.40 0.97
N SER A 50 -10.18 -9.14 1.37
CA SER A 50 -9.41 -8.67 2.53
C SER A 50 -10.28 -7.74 3.40
N PRO A 51 -10.09 -7.74 4.73
CA PRO A 51 -10.86 -6.87 5.60
C PRO A 51 -10.58 -5.39 5.29
N VAL A 52 -11.59 -4.54 5.43
CA VAL A 52 -11.41 -3.08 5.41
C VAL A 52 -10.86 -2.64 6.77
N THR A 53 -9.56 -2.84 6.99
CA THR A 53 -8.88 -2.31 8.17
C THR A 53 -8.54 -0.85 7.91
N ARG A 54 -9.09 0.07 8.72
CA ARG A 54 -8.62 1.46 8.71
C ARG A 54 -7.15 1.48 9.10
N LYS A 55 -6.29 1.87 8.17
CA LYS A 55 -4.88 2.09 8.47
C LYS A 55 -4.80 3.24 9.46
N SER A 56 -4.39 2.94 10.68
CA SER A 56 -4.12 3.92 11.71
C SER A 56 -2.62 3.95 12.01
N TRP A 57 -2.12 5.08 12.47
CA TRP A 57 -0.73 5.17 12.91
C TRP A 57 -0.41 4.14 14.00
N ALA A 58 -1.35 3.93 14.93
CA ALA A 58 -1.23 2.89 15.95
C ALA A 58 -1.07 1.48 15.35
N SER A 59 -1.88 1.12 14.34
CA SER A 59 -1.77 -0.19 13.68
C SER A 59 -0.43 -0.36 12.95
N PHE A 60 0.09 0.71 12.36
CA PHE A 60 1.41 0.70 11.71
C PHE A 60 2.53 0.51 12.73
N VAL A 61 2.53 1.27 13.83
CA VAL A 61 3.54 1.15 14.89
C VAL A 61 3.51 -0.25 15.49
N ALA A 62 2.32 -0.81 15.76
CA ALA A 62 2.19 -2.18 16.25
C ALA A 62 2.75 -3.23 15.27
N LEU A 63 2.52 -3.06 13.96
CA LEU A 63 3.12 -3.91 12.94
C LEU A 63 4.65 -3.82 12.95
N ARG A 64 5.21 -2.60 13.00
CA ARG A 64 6.66 -2.37 13.08
C ARG A 64 7.27 -3.09 14.27
N GLU A 65 6.69 -2.97 15.47
CA GLU A 65 7.23 -3.64 16.66
C GLU A 65 7.17 -5.17 16.55
N ARG A 66 6.13 -5.74 15.91
CA ARG A 66 6.06 -7.19 15.64
C ARG A 66 7.15 -7.66 14.68
N MET A 67 7.48 -6.85 13.68
CA MET A 67 8.50 -7.18 12.68
C MET A 67 9.93 -6.86 13.15
N ARG A 68 10.11 -6.23 14.31
CA ARG A 68 11.40 -5.71 14.75
C ARG A 68 12.52 -6.75 14.82
N ALA A 69 12.21 -7.98 15.24
CA ALA A 69 13.21 -9.04 15.30
C ALA A 69 13.70 -9.46 13.91
N GLU A 70 12.80 -9.53 12.93
CA GLU A 70 13.13 -9.85 11.53
C GLU A 70 13.93 -8.71 10.89
N LEU A 71 13.49 -7.46 11.08
CA LEU A 71 14.21 -6.27 10.60
C LEU A 71 15.63 -6.20 11.16
N ARG A 72 15.81 -6.51 12.45
CA ARG A 72 17.14 -6.62 13.07
C ARG A 72 17.99 -7.71 12.43
N ALA A 73 17.41 -8.88 12.21
CA ALA A 73 18.12 -10.01 11.59
C ALA A 73 18.56 -9.69 10.15
N GLU A 74 17.78 -8.87 9.44
CA GLU A 74 18.12 -8.34 8.11
C GLU A 74 19.07 -7.13 8.14
N GLY A 75 19.47 -6.66 9.34
CA GLY A 75 20.34 -5.50 9.49
C GLY A 75 19.68 -4.16 9.13
N LEU A 76 18.34 -4.11 9.10
CA LEU A 76 17.56 -2.93 8.73
C LEU A 76 17.22 -2.01 9.91
N ASP A 77 17.67 -2.33 11.12
CA ASP A 77 17.44 -1.51 12.32
C ASP A 77 17.98 -0.08 12.18
N ASP A 78 19.12 0.08 11.49
CA ASP A 78 19.79 1.36 11.25
C ASP A 78 19.57 1.87 9.82
N TYR A 79 18.63 1.27 9.09
CA TYR A 79 18.35 1.66 7.71
C TYR A 79 17.88 3.12 7.65
N LEU A 80 18.60 3.94 6.87
CA LEU A 80 18.38 5.38 6.72
C LEU A 80 18.46 6.18 8.04
N LEU A 81 19.06 5.63 9.09
CA LEU A 81 19.29 6.34 10.35
C LEU A 81 20.17 7.57 10.12
N GLU A 82 21.20 7.41 9.28
CA GLU A 82 21.97 8.50 8.69
C GLU A 82 21.61 8.68 7.22
N ARG A 83 20.94 9.80 6.90
CA ARG A 83 20.67 10.19 5.52
C ARG A 83 21.90 10.88 4.92
N ASN A 84 22.85 10.10 4.40
CA ASN A 84 23.98 10.62 3.62
C ASN A 84 23.55 10.99 2.19
N GLN A 85 22.61 11.92 2.07
CA GLN A 85 22.21 12.46 0.80
C GLN A 85 23.01 13.74 0.54
N ALA A 86 23.76 13.77 -0.57
CA ALA A 86 24.44 14.97 -0.99
C ALA A 86 23.42 16.11 -1.16
N THR A 87 23.65 17.22 -0.46
CA THR A 87 22.94 18.47 -0.74
C THR A 87 23.29 18.86 -2.16
N GLN A 88 22.31 18.82 -3.06
CA GLN A 88 22.50 19.45 -4.36
C GLN A 88 22.76 20.92 -4.10
N GLY A 89 23.84 21.45 -4.67
CA GLY A 89 24.19 22.86 -4.54
C GLY A 89 23.04 23.76 -4.98
N PRO A 90 23.09 25.06 -4.64
CA PRO A 90 22.09 26.02 -5.09
C PRO A 90 21.87 25.87 -6.59
N ARG A 91 20.67 25.47 -7.00
CA ARG A 91 20.26 25.54 -8.39
C ARG A 91 19.74 26.96 -8.60
N ASP A 92 20.30 27.67 -9.58
CA ASP A 92 19.72 28.95 -9.98
C ASP A 92 18.46 28.65 -10.82
N PRO A 93 17.25 28.99 -10.34
CA PRO A 93 16.03 28.75 -11.08
C PRO A 93 15.93 29.60 -12.37
N PHE A 94 16.82 30.58 -12.57
CA PHE A 94 16.91 31.42 -13.75
C PHE A 94 18.15 31.14 -14.60
N GLU A 95 18.90 30.06 -14.32
CA GLU A 95 20.01 29.64 -15.19
C GLU A 95 19.47 29.35 -16.60
N GLY A 96 19.84 30.20 -17.57
CA GLY A 96 19.35 30.13 -18.94
C GLY A 96 18.06 30.90 -19.22
N TRP A 97 17.51 31.64 -18.26
CA TRP A 97 16.39 32.56 -18.49
C TRP A 97 16.91 33.87 -19.09
N SER A 98 16.51 34.18 -20.32
CA SER A 98 16.71 35.49 -20.93
C SER A 98 15.37 36.21 -21.04
N GLU A 99 15.30 37.41 -20.45
CA GLU A 99 14.14 38.27 -20.61
C GLU A 99 14.06 38.69 -22.09
N GLY A 100 12.95 38.35 -22.75
CA GLY A 100 12.70 38.75 -24.12
C GLY A 100 12.67 40.26 -24.20
N ARG A 101 13.71 40.87 -24.79
CA ARG A 101 13.69 42.29 -25.14
C ARG A 101 12.52 42.50 -26.10
N VAL A 102 11.46 43.12 -25.61
CA VAL A 102 10.42 43.69 -26.49
C VAL A 102 11.06 44.91 -27.15
N GLU A 103 11.66 44.71 -28.32
CA GLU A 103 11.94 45.83 -29.22
C GLU A 103 10.59 46.35 -29.71
N GLY A 104 10.17 47.48 -29.13
CA GLY A 104 8.92 48.15 -29.47
C GLY A 104 8.96 49.60 -29.02
N GLU A 105 9.44 50.46 -29.93
CA GLU A 105 8.96 51.81 -30.21
C GLU A 105 8.82 52.82 -29.05
N GLY A 106 9.72 53.82 -29.06
CA GLY A 106 9.55 55.09 -28.37
C GLY A 106 9.98 56.23 -29.28
N THR A 107 9.03 56.75 -30.04
CA THR A 107 9.11 57.94 -30.91
C THR A 107 9.71 59.15 -30.18
N ARG A 108 10.70 59.81 -30.80
CA ARG A 108 10.77 61.27 -30.84
C ARG A 108 11.60 61.76 -32.04
#